data_AF-A0A840SSZ1-F1
#
_entry.id   AF-A0A840SSZ1-F1
#
_cell.length_a   1.000
_cell.length_b   1.000
_cell.length_c   1.000
_cell.angle_alpha   90.00
_cell.angle_beta   90.00
_cell.angle_gamma   90.00
#
_symmetry.space_group_name_H-M   'P 1'
#
loop_
_entity.id
_entity.type
_entity.pdbx_description
1 polymer ?
#
loop_
_entity_poly.entity_id
_entity_poly.type
_entity_poly.pdbx_seq_one_letter_code
_entity_poly.pdbx_strand_id
1 'polypeptide(L)' 'MMASSLATSGSGHTVAGEHSEGLLGKITRAWNNFRTYHATLAELTALTDRQLGDLGLGRGGIRAIAHRAVYGN' A
#
# COMPACT_ATOMS: atom_id res chain seq x y z
N MET A 1 -35.80 -28.24 -39.98
CA MET A 1 -35.89 -26.80 -39.64
C MET A 1 -35.96 -26.69 -38.12
N MET A 2 -34.86 -26.40 -37.43
CA MET A 2 -34.80 -25.76 -36.11
C MET A 2 -33.32 -25.39 -35.86
N ALA A 3 -32.92 -24.24 -36.40
CA ALA A 3 -31.68 -23.56 -36.02
C ALA A 3 -32.09 -22.22 -35.43
N SER A 4 -31.81 -22.03 -34.14
CA SER A 4 -31.69 -20.71 -33.52
C SER A 4 -30.74 -20.83 -32.35
N SER A 5 -29.45 -20.74 -32.68
CA SER A 5 -28.42 -20.28 -31.77
C SER A 5 -28.28 -18.77 -32.00
N LEU A 6 -28.72 -17.97 -31.03
CA LEU A 6 -28.24 -16.60 -30.82
C LEU A 6 -27.89 -16.55 -29.32
N ALA A 7 -26.61 -16.57 -28.99
CA ALA A 7 -25.75 -15.39 -28.97
C ALA A 7 -25.92 -14.61 -27.67
N THR A 8 -24.77 -14.54 -26.99
CA THR A 8 -24.21 -13.33 -26.41
C THR A 8 -24.58 -12.94 -24.99
N SER A 9 -23.48 -12.69 -24.28
CA SER A 9 -23.30 -11.63 -23.31
C SER A 9 -23.65 -11.97 -21.87
N GLY A 10 -22.57 -12.20 -21.14
CA GLY A 10 -22.54 -12.27 -19.69
C GLY A 10 -21.13 -12.56 -19.22
N SER A 11 -20.14 -11.82 -19.72
CA SER A 11 -18.86 -11.68 -19.03
C SER A 11 -19.16 -11.09 -17.65
N GLY A 12 -19.44 -11.96 -16.70
CA GLY A 12 -19.42 -11.65 -15.29
C GLY A 12 -17.97 -11.48 -14.90
N HIS A 13 -17.37 -10.33 -15.25
CA HIS A 13 -16.37 -9.75 -14.38
C HIS A 13 -17.09 -9.59 -13.05
N THR A 14 -16.85 -10.51 -12.12
CA THR A 14 -17.14 -10.29 -10.72
C THR A 14 -16.33 -9.07 -10.33
N VAL A 15 -16.94 -7.90 -10.49
CA VAL A 15 -16.60 -6.69 -9.77
C VAL A 15 -16.89 -7.03 -8.32
N ALA A 16 -15.94 -7.77 -7.72
CA ALA A 16 -15.86 -7.95 -6.29
C ALA A 16 -15.99 -6.56 -5.69
N GLY A 17 -17.04 -6.42 -4.89
CA GLY A 17 -17.63 -5.19 -4.38
C GLY A 17 -16.79 -3.94 -4.52
N GLU A 18 -17.38 -2.96 -5.19
CA GLU A 18 -17.16 -1.54 -4.91
C GLU A 18 -16.90 -1.39 -3.40
N HIS A 19 -15.64 -1.18 -3.05
CA HIS A 19 -15.22 -1.01 -1.67
C HIS A 19 -15.81 0.30 -1.17
N SER A 20 -17.02 0.26 -0.61
CA SER A 20 -17.44 1.25 0.36
C SER A 20 -16.57 1.03 1.60
N GLU A 21 -15.31 1.47 1.53
CA GLU A 21 -14.45 1.53 2.70
C GLU A 21 -15.08 2.56 3.62
N GLY A 22 -15.99 2.07 4.46
CA GLY A 22 -16.63 2.87 5.49
C GLY A 22 -15.56 3.54 6.36
N LEU A 23 -15.97 4.54 7.11
CA LEU A 23 -15.09 5.31 8.00
C LEU A 23 -14.16 4.40 8.85
N LEU A 24 -14.68 3.26 9.31
CA LEU A 24 -13.91 2.25 10.04
C LEU A 24 -12.71 1.70 9.24
N GLY A 25 -12.91 1.35 7.97
CA GLY A 25 -11.84 0.86 7.11
C GLY A 25 -10.75 1.93 6.88
N LYS A 26 -11.14 3.19 6.76
CA LYS A 26 -10.20 4.33 6.66
C LYS A 26 -9.38 4.49 7.93
N ILE A 27 -10.00 4.37 9.11
CA ILE A 27 -9.32 4.44 10.40
C ILE A 27 -8.34 3.27 10.57
N THR A 28 -8.76 2.05 10.25
CA THR A 28 -7.89 0.86 10.35
C THR A 28 -6.66 1.00 9.44
N ARG A 29 -6.82 1.46 8.21
CA ARG A 29 -5.68 1.73 7.32
C ARG A 29 -4.77 2.83 7.86
N ALA A 30 -5.33 3.93 8.35
CA ALA A 30 -4.55 5.02 8.94
C ALA A 30 -3.71 4.53 10.14
N TRP A 31 -4.31 3.70 11.01
CA TRP A 31 -3.60 3.10 12.14
C TRP A 31 -2.47 2.16 11.70
N ASN A 32 -2.74 1.31 10.72
CA ASN A 32 -1.73 0.40 10.18
C ASN A 32 -0.57 1.18 9.56
N ASN A 33 -0.85 2.20 8.76
CA ASN A 33 0.17 3.06 8.15
C ASN A 33 0.98 3.80 9.23
N PHE A 34 0.33 4.33 10.25
CA PHE A 34 1.00 4.98 11.38
C PHE A 34 1.97 4.03 12.08
N ARG A 35 1.53 2.80 12.36
CA ARG A 35 2.37 1.78 13.01
C ARG A 35 3.56 1.38 12.14
N THR A 36 3.33 1.16 10.84
CA THR A 36 4.39 0.83 9.88
C THR A 36 5.41 1.96 9.78
N TYR A 37 4.96 3.22 9.68
CA TYR A 37 5.84 4.38 9.62
C TYR A 37 6.77 4.46 10.84
N HIS A 38 6.23 4.28 12.04
CA HIS A 38 7.03 4.30 13.26
C HIS A 38 8.00 3.13 13.36
N ALA A 39 7.60 1.93 12.91
CA ALA A 39 8.49 0.78 12.85
C ALA A 39 9.66 1.03 11.87
N THR A 40 9.37 1.47 10.64
CA THR A 40 10.39 1.81 9.64
C THR A 40 11.32 2.91 10.12
N LEU A 41 10.77 3.94 10.77
CA LEU A 41 11.57 5.03 11.33
C LEU A 41 12.51 4.53 12.43
N ALA A 42 12.04 3.65 13.32
CA ALA A 42 12.85 3.06 14.38
C ALA A 42 13.99 2.19 13.81
N GLU A 43 13.68 1.34 12.83
CA GLU A 43 14.66 0.50 12.14
C GLU A 43 15.75 1.35 11.46
N LEU A 44 15.36 2.36 10.67
CA LEU A 44 16.32 3.24 10.00
C LEU A 44 17.14 4.07 10.99
N THR A 45 16.54 4.50 12.10
CA THR A 45 17.24 5.29 13.13
C THR A 45 18.22 4.44 13.94
N ALA A 46 17.96 3.13 14.05
CA ALA A 46 18.85 2.17 14.70
C ALA A 46 20.09 1.83 13.86
N LEU A 47 20.05 2.10 12.55
CA LEU A 47 21.22 1.95 11.69
C LEU A 47 22.30 2.98 12.02
N THR A 48 23.54 2.52 11.95
CA THR A 48 24.74 3.37 12.05
C THR A 48 24.93 4.22 10.80
N ASP A 49 25.69 5.31 10.91
CA ASP A 49 25.95 6.20 9.75
C ASP A 49 26.66 5.46 8.59
N ARG A 50 27.46 4.44 8.89
CA ARG A 50 28.08 3.58 7.86
C ARG A 50 27.05 2.74 7.14
N GLN A 51 26.16 2.06 7.86
CA GLN A 51 25.10 1.25 7.25
C GLN A 51 24.13 2.11 6.43
N LEU A 52 23.83 3.33 6.91
CA LEU A 52 23.08 4.30 6.12
C LEU A 52 23.86 4.70 4.87
N GLY A 53 25.16 4.98 4.99
CA GLY A 53 26.03 5.29 3.86
C GLY A 53 26.13 4.18 2.82
N ASP A 54 26.16 2.91 3.25
CA ASP A 54 26.16 1.75 2.36
C ASP A 54 24.85 1.65 1.55
N LEU A 55 23.73 2.15 2.11
CA LEU A 55 22.44 2.27 1.42
C LEU A 55 22.31 3.57 0.59
N GLY A 56 23.34 4.43 0.59
CA GLY A 56 23.30 5.75 -0.03
C GLY A 56 22.38 6.75 0.69
N LEU A 57 22.11 6.53 1.98
CA LEU A 57 21.20 7.33 2.78
C LEU A 57 21.94 8.22 3.78
N GLY A 58 21.42 9.43 3.99
CA GLY A 58 21.86 10.34 5.05
C GLY A 58 20.84 10.40 6.19
N ARG A 59 21.31 10.55 7.44
CA ARG A 59 20.46 10.58 8.64
C ARG A 59 19.36 11.66 8.59
N GLY A 60 19.61 12.79 7.94
CA GLY A 60 18.61 13.85 7.73
C GLY A 60 17.42 13.44 6.85
N GLY A 61 17.60 12.46 5.96
CA GLY A 61 16.57 12.00 5.02
C GLY A 61 15.69 10.86 5.53
N ILE A 62 16.03 10.25 6.67
CA ILE A 62 15.36 9.04 7.19
C ILE A 62 13.84 9.23 7.32
N ARG A 63 13.38 10.38 7.84
CA ARG A 63 11.95 10.66 7.99
C ARG A 63 11.22 10.72 6.65
N ALA A 64 11.84 11.36 5.65
CA ALA A 64 11.25 11.46 4.31
C ALA A 64 11.16 10.09 3.62
N ILE A 65 12.17 9.24 3.82
CA ILE A 65 12.21 7.88 3.28
C ILE A 65 11.17 7.00 3.95
N ALA A 66 11.10 7.01 5.30
CA ALA A 66 10.08 6.27 6.04
C ALA A 66 8.67 6.70 5.64
N HIS A 67 8.44 8.00 5.44
CA HIS A 67 7.16 8.50 4.95
C HIS A 67 6.87 8.01 3.53
N ARG A 68 7.83 8.07 2.61
CA ARG A 68 7.65 7.57 1.23
C ARG A 68 7.40 6.06 1.19
N ALA A 69 8.05 5.28 2.04
CA ALA A 69 7.87 3.83 2.09
C ALA A 69 6.44 3.41 2.48
N VAL A 70 5.75 4.25 3.28
CA VAL A 70 4.40 3.95 3.79
C VAL A 70 3.29 4.64 2.99
N TYR A 71 3.53 5.87 2.53
CA TYR A 71 2.51 6.73 1.91
C TYR A 71 2.78 7.03 0.44
N GLY A 72 3.94 6.63 -0.11
CA GLY A 72 4.39 6.97 -1.47
C GLY A 72 3.97 5.97 -2.56
N ASN A 73 2.85 5.28 -2.39
CA ASN A 73 2.29 4.32 -3.35
C ASN A 73 0.94 4.80 -3.87
#